data_AF-A0A402B8A1-F1
#
_entry.id   AF-A0A402B8A1-F1
#
_cell.length_a   1.000
_cell.length_b   1.000
_cell.length_c   1.000
_cell.angle_alpha   90.00
_cell.angle_beta   90.00
_cell.angle_gamma   90.00
#
_symmetry.space_group_name_H-M   'P 1'
#
loop_
_entity.id
_entity.type
_entity.pdbx_description
1 polymer ?
#
loop_
_entity_poly.entity_id
_entity_poly.type
_entity_poly.pdbx_seq_one_letter_code
_entity_poly.pdbx_strand_id
1 'polypeptide(L)'
;MRTQSPDTSIKAERTLIERIRQVPVSRRFRLVQSLSQRMLSGRDCEQGIQGEAIRAITIGYGQRIGQRVQDALATRPQWQEQPVDLTAALLPVMQALHEGGISSYIGGSIASSIHGMQQSASDIDLVLIQQENNFHSVGAALATLQDQYLVGPEEIAQVFHGGTSLSLIHLDTLMKIDVILPHAPDFDEAMQARVESLLIDDRYAPFPMASALEMVVWKLARCAKELARSSDGVINDAEWNDVLGVMKVQGTQLDIAQLTHWTQALNAGHLLPLALNDAGLIPEDEQSPIY
;
A
#
# COMPACT_ATOMS: atom_id res chain seq x y z
N MET A 1 -9.86 -8.89 21.56
CA MET A 1 -9.00 -9.07 20.37
C MET A 1 -9.72 -9.93 19.35
N ARG A 2 -10.06 -9.35 18.20
CA ARG A 2 -10.61 -10.01 17.01
C ARG A 2 -9.47 -10.66 16.23
N THR A 3 -9.65 -11.86 15.69
CA THR A 3 -8.62 -12.55 14.90
C THR A 3 -8.66 -12.17 13.43
N GLN A 4 -7.51 -12.18 12.73
CA GLN A 4 -7.47 -11.90 11.28
C GLN A 4 -8.26 -12.92 10.44
N SER A 5 -8.43 -14.13 10.97
CA SER A 5 -9.18 -15.20 10.33
C SER A 5 -10.09 -15.88 11.35
N PRO A 6 -11.32 -16.24 10.97
CA PRO A 6 -12.26 -16.94 11.86
C PRO A 6 -11.73 -18.31 12.29
N ASP A 7 -10.84 -18.92 11.49
CA ASP A 7 -10.26 -20.25 11.77
C ASP A 7 -9.00 -20.19 12.64
N THR A 8 -8.57 -18.99 13.05
CA THR A 8 -7.38 -18.80 13.89
C THR A 8 -7.77 -18.57 15.34
N SER A 9 -7.29 -19.42 16.25
CA SER A 9 -7.46 -19.17 17.69
C SER A 9 -6.65 -17.95 18.16
N ILE A 10 -7.17 -17.23 19.16
CA ILE A 10 -6.47 -16.09 19.79
C ILE A 10 -5.05 -16.45 20.23
N LYS A 11 -4.85 -17.67 20.76
CA LYS A 11 -3.51 -18.16 21.17
C LYS A 11 -2.56 -18.31 19.98
N ALA A 12 -3.05 -18.87 18.88
CA ALA A 12 -2.25 -19.02 17.67
C ALA A 12 -1.87 -17.65 17.08
N GLU A 13 -2.81 -16.70 17.07
CA GLU A 13 -2.55 -15.35 16.57
C GLU A 13 -1.53 -14.58 17.44
N ARG A 14 -1.64 -14.67 18.77
CA ARG A 14 -0.62 -14.10 19.68
C ARG A 14 0.77 -14.67 19.40
N THR A 15 0.85 -15.99 19.20
CA THR A 15 2.12 -16.65 18.84
C THR A 15 2.66 -16.14 17.51
N LEU A 16 1.79 -15.97 16.50
CA LEU A 16 2.17 -15.42 15.20
C LEU A 16 2.70 -13.98 15.33
N ILE A 17 2.00 -13.13 16.09
CA ILE A 17 2.41 -11.74 16.35
C ILE A 17 3.81 -11.69 16.98
N GLU A 18 4.06 -12.51 18.00
CA GLU A 18 5.37 -12.59 18.66
C GLU A 18 6.47 -13.04 17.70
N ARG A 19 6.18 -13.99 16.81
CA ARG A 19 7.13 -14.41 15.77
C ARG A 19 7.41 -13.30 14.78
N ILE A 20 6.40 -12.58 14.32
CA ILE A 20 6.58 -11.45 13.38
C ILE A 20 7.51 -10.39 13.98
N ARG A 21 7.36 -10.05 15.26
CA ARG A 21 8.21 -9.06 15.96
C ARG A 21 9.69 -9.47 16.03
N GLN A 22 10.00 -10.77 15.98
CA GLN A 22 11.36 -11.29 16.05
C GLN A 22 12.03 -11.44 14.66
N VAL A 23 11.25 -11.34 13.59
CA VAL A 23 11.73 -11.58 12.23
C VAL A 23 12.31 -10.30 11.63
N PRO A 24 13.53 -10.34 11.05
CA PRO A 24 14.11 -9.20 10.37
C PRO A 24 13.20 -8.65 9.25
N VAL A 25 13.22 -7.33 9.07
CA VAL A 25 12.42 -6.63 8.05
C VAL A 25 12.59 -7.24 6.65
N SER A 26 13.82 -7.54 6.23
CA SER A 26 14.06 -8.14 4.91
C SER A 26 13.42 -9.52 4.73
N ARG A 27 13.26 -10.30 5.81
CA ARG A 27 12.55 -11.58 5.76
C ARG A 27 11.03 -11.39 5.73
N ARG A 28 10.50 -10.36 6.40
CA ARG A 28 9.08 -9.98 6.30
C ARG A 28 8.76 -9.53 4.87
N PHE A 29 9.61 -8.71 4.28
CA PHE A 29 9.47 -8.26 2.89
C PHE A 29 9.50 -9.41 1.89
N ARG A 30 10.43 -10.37 2.02
CA ARG A 30 10.45 -11.56 1.17
C ARG A 30 9.13 -12.35 1.18
N LEU A 31 8.45 -12.41 2.33
CA LEU A 31 7.13 -13.04 2.41
C LEU A 31 6.09 -12.24 1.60
N VAL A 32 6.06 -10.92 1.74
CA VAL A 32 5.21 -10.01 0.95
C VAL A 32 5.45 -10.21 -0.55
N GLN A 33 6.71 -10.22 -0.98
CA GLN A 33 7.05 -10.47 -2.39
C GLN A 33 6.53 -11.83 -2.86
N SER A 34 6.73 -12.90 -2.08
CA SER A 34 6.25 -14.24 -2.44
C SER A 34 4.72 -14.35 -2.50
N LEU A 35 4.00 -13.63 -1.63
CA LEU A 35 2.53 -13.59 -1.62
C LEU A 35 2.02 -12.81 -2.83
N SER A 36 2.64 -11.67 -3.13
CA SER A 36 2.28 -10.81 -4.27
C SER A 36 2.50 -11.51 -5.60
N GLN A 37 3.64 -12.21 -5.76
CA GLN A 37 3.89 -13.06 -6.94
C GLN A 37 2.80 -14.10 -7.16
N ARG A 38 2.38 -14.81 -6.10
CA ARG A 38 1.32 -15.83 -6.18
C ARG A 38 -0.07 -15.25 -6.46
N MET A 39 -0.34 -14.03 -5.98
CA MET A 39 -1.61 -13.35 -6.21
C MET A 39 -1.75 -12.93 -7.68
N LEU A 40 -0.65 -12.47 -8.28
CA LEU A 40 -0.64 -11.89 -9.63
C LEU A 40 -0.39 -12.92 -10.73
N SER A 41 0.30 -14.02 -10.43
CA SER A 41 0.45 -15.12 -11.39
C SER A 41 -0.92 -15.72 -11.74
N GLY A 42 -1.34 -15.57 -13.00
CA GLY A 42 -2.56 -16.14 -13.56
C GLY A 42 -2.68 -17.65 -13.29
N ARG A 43 -3.91 -18.11 -13.09
CA ARG A 43 -4.18 -19.53 -12.83
C ARG A 43 -4.38 -20.23 -14.17
N ASP A 44 -3.38 -21.00 -14.59
CA ASP A 44 -3.40 -21.99 -15.67
C ASP A 44 -4.77 -22.17 -16.34
N CYS A 45 -5.10 -21.32 -17.32
CA CYS A 45 -6.30 -21.46 -18.14
C CYS A 45 -5.91 -21.41 -19.62
N GLU A 46 -6.62 -22.20 -20.43
CA GLU A 46 -6.29 -22.57 -21.83
C GLU A 46 -6.23 -21.40 -22.86
N GLN A 47 -6.32 -20.13 -22.43
CA GLN A 47 -6.17 -18.96 -23.28
C GLN A 47 -4.72 -18.50 -23.31
N GLY A 48 -4.24 -18.00 -24.45
CA GLY A 48 -2.85 -17.54 -24.58
C GLY A 48 -2.44 -16.57 -23.46
N ILE A 49 -1.22 -16.73 -22.94
CA ILE A 49 -0.68 -16.05 -21.74
C ILE A 49 -1.01 -14.54 -21.70
N GLN A 50 -0.87 -13.85 -22.83
CA GLN A 50 -1.16 -12.42 -22.95
C GLN A 50 -2.62 -12.05 -22.71
N GLY A 51 -3.57 -12.86 -23.19
CA GLY A 51 -5.00 -12.63 -23.01
C GLY A 51 -5.44 -12.82 -21.56
N GLU A 52 -4.86 -13.81 -20.87
CA GLU A 52 -5.11 -14.04 -19.44
C GLU A 52 -4.57 -12.89 -18.59
N ALA A 53 -3.34 -12.45 -18.86
CA ALA A 53 -2.73 -11.32 -18.16
C ALA A 53 -3.57 -10.04 -18.32
N ILE A 54 -4.00 -9.71 -19.54
CA ILE A 54 -4.90 -8.56 -19.79
C ILE A 54 -6.20 -8.70 -18.99
N ARG A 55 -6.80 -9.90 -18.96
CA ARG A 55 -8.02 -10.16 -18.19
C ARG A 55 -7.81 -9.98 -16.69
N ALA A 56 -6.70 -10.48 -16.15
CA ALA A 56 -6.35 -10.35 -14.74
C ALA A 56 -6.21 -8.88 -14.33
N ILE A 57 -5.48 -8.08 -15.12
CA ILE A 57 -5.34 -6.63 -14.93
C ILE A 57 -6.68 -5.91 -15.08
N THR A 58 -7.49 -6.30 -16.06
CA THR A 58 -8.83 -5.73 -16.26
C THR A 58 -9.73 -5.94 -15.05
N ILE A 59 -9.66 -7.12 -14.41
CA ILE A 59 -10.42 -7.44 -13.20
C ILE A 59 -9.83 -6.72 -11.98
N GLY A 60 -8.50 -6.73 -11.83
CA GLY A 60 -7.82 -6.19 -10.66
C GLY A 60 -7.75 -4.66 -10.60
N TYR A 61 -7.47 -4.02 -11.73
CA TYR A 61 -7.27 -2.57 -11.82
C TYR A 61 -8.37 -1.85 -12.61
N GLY A 62 -9.30 -2.59 -13.20
CA GLY A 62 -10.46 -2.06 -13.90
C GLY A 62 -10.29 -1.95 -15.43
N GLN A 63 -11.42 -1.78 -16.10
CA GLN A 63 -11.56 -1.81 -17.57
C GLN A 63 -10.64 -0.81 -18.28
N ARG A 64 -10.51 0.41 -17.74
CA ARG A 64 -9.70 1.46 -18.37
C ARG A 64 -8.22 1.10 -18.43
N ILE A 65 -7.67 0.57 -17.33
CA ILE A 65 -6.26 0.14 -17.28
C ILE A 65 -6.08 -1.11 -18.16
N GLY A 66 -7.02 -2.06 -18.09
CA GLY A 66 -7.05 -3.25 -18.94
C GLY A 66 -6.93 -2.92 -20.43
N GLN A 67 -7.75 -1.99 -20.94
CA GLN A 67 -7.71 -1.58 -22.34
C GLN A 67 -6.35 -0.97 -22.73
N ARG A 68 -5.77 -0.13 -21.88
CA ARG A 68 -4.47 0.49 -22.16
C ARG A 68 -3.33 -0.52 -22.18
N VAL A 69 -3.36 -1.49 -21.27
CA VAL A 69 -2.40 -2.60 -21.27
C VAL A 69 -2.57 -3.44 -22.54
N GLN A 70 -3.80 -3.72 -22.96
CA GLN A 70 -4.07 -4.42 -24.22
C GLN A 70 -3.45 -3.68 -25.42
N ASP A 71 -3.67 -2.37 -25.53
CA ASP A 71 -3.12 -1.56 -26.62
C ASP A 71 -1.58 -1.52 -26.60
N ALA A 72 -0.99 -1.38 -25.40
CA ALA A 72 0.45 -1.37 -25.22
C ALA A 72 1.09 -2.72 -25.59
N LEU A 73 0.49 -3.83 -25.17
CA LEU A 73 1.00 -5.17 -25.45
C LEU A 73 0.72 -5.63 -26.90
N ALA A 74 -0.26 -5.06 -27.59
CA ALA A 74 -0.48 -5.34 -29.02
C ALA A 74 0.73 -4.95 -29.88
N THR A 75 1.53 -3.98 -29.43
CA THR A 75 2.80 -3.58 -30.06
C THR A 75 3.98 -4.49 -29.69
N ARG A 76 3.78 -5.46 -28.79
CA ARG A 76 4.80 -6.36 -28.24
C ARG A 76 4.42 -7.84 -28.44
N PRO A 77 4.50 -8.38 -29.66
CA PRO A 77 4.04 -9.74 -29.98
C PRO A 77 4.86 -10.86 -29.31
N GLN A 78 6.05 -10.54 -28.79
CA GLN A 78 6.92 -11.49 -28.07
C GLN A 78 6.83 -11.32 -26.54
N TRP A 79 5.92 -10.48 -26.06
CA TRP A 79 5.78 -10.24 -24.62
C TRP A 79 5.41 -11.52 -23.88
N GLN A 80 6.07 -11.72 -22.74
CA GLN A 80 5.77 -12.78 -21.79
C GLN A 80 5.80 -12.17 -20.40
N GLU A 81 4.78 -12.49 -19.61
CA GLU A 81 4.69 -12.04 -18.23
C GLU A 81 5.90 -12.51 -17.43
N GLN A 82 6.60 -11.57 -16.80
CA GLN A 82 7.71 -11.85 -15.91
C GLN A 82 7.21 -11.97 -14.47
N PRO A 83 7.85 -12.83 -13.64
CA PRO A 83 7.55 -12.88 -12.21
C PRO A 83 7.76 -11.51 -11.56
N VAL A 84 6.79 -11.09 -10.74
CA VAL A 84 6.85 -9.81 -10.05
C VAL A 84 8.01 -9.77 -9.06
N ASP A 85 8.95 -8.84 -9.24
CA ASP A 85 9.93 -8.44 -8.23
C ASP A 85 9.59 -7.02 -7.80
N LEU A 86 9.09 -6.86 -6.56
CA LEU A 86 8.56 -5.60 -6.08
C LEU A 86 9.65 -4.52 -6.04
N THR A 87 10.85 -4.89 -5.61
CA THR A 87 11.97 -3.94 -5.54
C THR A 87 12.44 -3.53 -6.93
N ALA A 88 12.55 -4.49 -7.85
CA ALA A 88 12.98 -4.20 -9.22
C ALA A 88 11.95 -3.37 -10.00
N ALA A 89 10.65 -3.59 -9.78
CA ALA A 89 9.60 -2.78 -10.39
C ALA A 89 9.53 -1.36 -9.78
N LEU A 90 9.89 -1.20 -8.50
CA LEU A 90 9.81 0.07 -7.79
C LEU A 90 11.02 0.99 -8.04
N LEU A 91 12.22 0.42 -8.05
CA LEU A 91 13.48 1.17 -8.00
C LEU A 91 13.65 2.18 -9.15
N PRO A 92 13.35 1.86 -10.43
CA PRO A 92 13.48 2.82 -11.53
C PRO A 92 12.58 4.05 -11.34
N VAL A 93 11.38 3.87 -10.79
CA VAL A 93 10.45 4.98 -10.51
C VAL A 93 11.03 5.91 -9.44
N MET A 94 11.55 5.35 -8.35
CA MET A 94 12.19 6.15 -7.29
C MET A 94 13.43 6.89 -7.80
N GLN A 95 14.24 6.26 -8.65
CA GLN A 95 15.43 6.88 -9.23
C GLN A 95 15.07 8.03 -10.16
N ALA A 96 14.10 7.84 -11.07
CA ALA A 96 13.63 8.89 -11.97
C ALA A 96 13.08 10.10 -11.19
N LEU A 97 12.29 9.86 -10.14
CA LEU A 97 11.80 10.92 -9.25
C LEU A 97 12.96 11.65 -8.57
N HIS A 98 13.93 10.91 -8.01
CA HIS A 98 15.09 11.48 -7.34
C HIS A 98 15.95 12.34 -8.27
N GLU A 99 16.21 11.88 -9.50
CA GLU A 99 16.91 12.64 -10.55
C GLU A 99 16.15 13.91 -10.96
N GLY A 100 14.81 13.85 -10.92
CA GLY A 100 13.92 15.00 -11.07
C GLY A 100 13.85 15.92 -9.85
N GLY A 101 14.64 15.67 -8.80
CA GLY A 101 14.67 16.46 -7.57
C GLY A 101 13.50 16.19 -6.62
N ILE A 102 12.77 15.08 -6.82
CA ILE A 102 11.58 14.70 -6.05
C ILE A 102 11.92 13.50 -5.18
N SER A 103 11.76 13.65 -3.86
CA SER A 103 11.90 12.53 -2.94
C SER A 103 10.56 11.82 -2.77
N SER A 104 10.60 10.52 -2.49
CA SER A 104 9.42 9.71 -2.23
C SER A 104 9.72 8.63 -1.21
N TYR A 105 8.67 8.06 -0.61
CA TYR A 105 8.76 6.95 0.34
C TYR A 105 7.68 5.90 0.08
N ILE A 106 7.97 4.67 0.50
CA ILE A 106 7.07 3.53 0.31
C ILE A 106 5.96 3.58 1.36
N GLY A 107 4.70 3.56 0.91
CA GLY A 107 3.52 3.52 1.75
C GLY A 107 2.73 2.22 1.61
N GLY A 108 1.43 2.34 1.91
CA GLY A 108 0.44 1.37 1.47
C GLY A 108 0.57 -0.04 2.02
N SER A 109 0.22 -1.02 1.19
CA SER A 109 0.19 -2.44 1.54
C SER A 109 1.57 -3.00 1.92
N ILE A 110 2.64 -2.53 1.27
CA ILE A 110 4.02 -2.90 1.57
C ILE A 110 4.40 -2.39 2.95
N ALA A 111 4.31 -1.08 3.20
CA ALA A 111 4.68 -0.50 4.51
C ALA A 111 3.82 -1.10 5.64
N SER A 112 2.53 -1.30 5.40
CA SER A 112 1.63 -1.95 6.37
C SER A 112 2.03 -3.39 6.66
N SER A 113 2.51 -4.16 5.69
CA SER A 113 3.01 -5.52 5.91
C SER A 113 4.36 -5.54 6.63
N ILE A 114 5.21 -4.53 6.39
CA ILE A 114 6.48 -4.35 7.08
C ILE A 114 6.29 -3.94 8.54
N HIS A 115 5.23 -3.21 8.87
CA HIS A 115 4.92 -2.83 10.25
C HIS A 115 3.93 -3.79 10.92
N GLY A 116 3.16 -4.55 10.14
CA GLY A 116 2.05 -5.39 10.58
C GLY A 116 2.13 -6.86 10.15
N MET A 117 0.97 -7.49 10.08
CA MET A 117 0.83 -8.86 9.57
C MET A 117 1.02 -8.85 8.05
N GLN A 118 1.75 -9.83 7.52
CA GLN A 118 2.11 -9.86 6.11
C GLN A 118 0.92 -10.19 5.22
N GLN A 119 0.78 -9.43 4.14
CA GLN A 119 -0.17 -9.69 3.07
C GLN A 119 0.47 -9.50 1.69
N SER A 120 -0.26 -9.86 0.64
CA SER A 120 0.11 -9.53 -0.74
C SER A 120 -0.11 -8.04 -1.02
N ALA A 121 0.74 -7.49 -1.86
CA ALA A 121 0.60 -6.16 -2.43
C ALA A 121 0.01 -6.28 -3.84
N SER A 122 -1.19 -5.73 -4.05
CA SER A 122 -1.81 -5.64 -5.37
C SER A 122 -1.20 -4.53 -6.22
N ASP A 123 -0.67 -3.50 -5.56
CA ASP A 123 0.04 -2.35 -6.13
C ASP A 123 1.12 -1.87 -5.15
N ILE A 124 1.99 -1.00 -5.66
CA ILE A 124 3.05 -0.34 -4.91
C ILE A 124 2.70 1.14 -4.72
N ASP A 125 2.56 1.56 -3.48
CA ASP A 125 2.27 2.96 -3.14
C ASP A 125 3.57 3.74 -2.87
N LEU A 126 3.81 4.80 -3.64
CA LEU A 126 4.89 5.75 -3.47
C LEU A 126 4.33 7.12 -3.09
N VAL A 127 4.55 7.55 -1.85
CA VAL A 127 4.13 8.88 -1.42
C VAL A 127 5.24 9.88 -1.69
N LEU A 128 4.93 10.99 -2.36
CA LEU A 128 5.89 12.06 -2.62
C LEU A 128 6.16 12.89 -1.36
N ILE A 129 7.40 13.33 -1.18
CA ILE A 129 7.81 14.26 -0.12
C ILE A 129 7.83 15.67 -0.73
N GLN A 130 7.09 16.60 -0.14
CA GLN A 130 6.92 17.94 -0.72
C GLN A 130 8.08 18.90 -0.38
N GLN A 131 8.57 19.57 -1.42
CA GLN A 131 9.26 20.87 -1.38
C GLN A 131 8.69 21.66 -2.58
N GLU A 132 7.59 22.38 -2.36
CA GLU A 132 6.87 23.21 -3.36
C GLU A 132 6.24 22.46 -4.57
N ASN A 133 5.23 23.08 -5.22
CA ASN A 133 4.36 22.50 -6.26
C ASN A 133 5.10 22.11 -7.56
N ASN A 134 5.91 21.05 -7.52
CA ASN A 134 6.78 20.64 -8.62
C ASN A 134 6.14 19.56 -9.53
N PHE A 135 4.82 19.61 -9.73
CA PHE A 135 4.06 18.62 -10.53
C PHE A 135 4.59 18.45 -11.96
N HIS A 136 5.08 19.54 -12.56
CA HIS A 136 5.73 19.48 -13.88
C HIS A 136 6.97 18.57 -13.87
N SER A 137 7.76 18.59 -12.79
CA SER A 137 8.94 17.71 -12.68
C SER A 137 8.55 16.27 -12.43
N VAL A 138 7.41 15.98 -11.76
CA VAL A 138 6.91 14.61 -11.61
C VAL A 138 6.58 14.01 -12.96
N GLY A 139 5.79 14.71 -13.78
CA GLY A 139 5.46 14.25 -15.13
C GLY A 139 6.70 14.08 -16.02
N ALA A 140 7.63 15.03 -15.97
CA ALA A 140 8.88 14.96 -16.74
C ALA A 140 9.77 13.79 -16.32
N ALA A 141 9.92 13.54 -15.02
CA ALA A 141 10.67 12.42 -14.48
C ALA A 141 10.08 11.09 -14.95
N LEU A 142 8.77 10.91 -14.83
CA LEU A 142 8.10 9.66 -15.20
C LEU A 142 8.04 9.42 -16.71
N ALA A 143 8.06 10.48 -17.53
CA ALA A 143 8.13 10.36 -18.99
C ALA A 143 9.41 9.66 -19.47
N THR A 144 10.50 9.73 -18.70
CA THR A 144 11.75 9.01 -19.01
C THR A 144 11.60 7.48 -18.94
N LEU A 145 10.54 7.01 -18.27
CA LEU A 145 10.28 5.59 -18.02
C LEU A 145 9.28 4.95 -19.00
N GLN A 146 8.82 5.68 -20.02
CA GLN A 146 7.75 5.25 -20.94
C GLN A 146 8.01 3.91 -21.66
N ASP A 147 9.27 3.51 -21.82
CA ASP A 147 9.64 2.25 -22.46
C ASP A 147 9.39 1.04 -21.56
N GLN A 148 9.48 1.23 -20.24
CA GLN A 148 9.35 0.19 -19.21
C GLN A 148 8.00 0.27 -18.47
N TYR A 149 7.39 1.46 -18.45
CA TYR A 149 6.16 1.73 -17.71
C TYR A 149 5.13 2.40 -18.59
N LEU A 150 3.91 1.90 -18.52
CA LEU A 150 2.77 2.56 -19.11
C LEU A 150 2.34 3.72 -18.20
N VAL A 151 2.56 4.94 -18.67
CA VAL A 151 2.07 6.17 -18.04
C VAL A 151 0.98 6.78 -18.92
N GLY A 152 -0.15 7.09 -18.33
CA GLY A 152 -1.32 7.57 -19.06
C GLY A 152 -1.27 9.07 -19.20
N PRO A 153 -1.49 9.61 -20.42
CA PRO A 153 -1.58 11.06 -20.60
C PRO A 153 -2.70 11.68 -19.75
N GLU A 154 -3.78 10.92 -19.48
CA GLU A 154 -4.85 11.33 -18.57
C GLU A 154 -4.46 11.29 -17.08
N GLU A 155 -3.56 10.41 -16.66
CA GLU A 155 -3.10 10.34 -15.25
C GLU A 155 -2.26 11.57 -14.91
N ILE A 156 -1.38 11.95 -15.83
CA ILE A 156 -0.63 13.21 -15.74
C ILE A 156 -1.60 14.40 -15.73
N ALA A 157 -2.59 14.42 -16.64
CA ALA A 157 -3.58 15.49 -16.66
C ALA A 157 -4.42 15.56 -15.38
N GLN A 158 -4.87 14.43 -14.82
CA GLN A 158 -5.66 14.40 -13.59
C GLN A 158 -4.90 15.01 -12.41
N VAL A 159 -3.61 14.73 -12.28
CA VAL A 159 -2.76 15.37 -11.27
C VAL A 159 -2.72 16.89 -11.46
N PHE A 160 -2.56 17.38 -12.69
CA PHE A 160 -2.62 18.82 -12.98
C PHE A 160 -3.98 19.46 -12.64
N HIS A 161 -5.06 18.68 -12.57
CA HIS A 161 -6.40 19.14 -12.23
C HIS A 161 -6.80 18.84 -10.77
N GLY A 162 -5.83 18.59 -9.89
CA GLY A 162 -6.06 18.40 -8.46
C GLY A 162 -6.30 16.94 -8.04
N GLY A 163 -5.95 15.97 -8.89
CA GLY A 163 -5.90 14.56 -8.52
C GLY A 163 -4.84 14.30 -7.45
N THR A 164 -5.09 13.32 -6.58
CA THR A 164 -4.21 12.98 -5.44
C THR A 164 -3.30 11.78 -5.71
N SER A 165 -3.36 11.19 -6.90
CA SER A 165 -2.46 10.12 -7.31
C SER A 165 -2.37 10.01 -8.83
N LEU A 166 -1.29 9.39 -9.29
CA LEU A 166 -1.09 8.92 -10.66
C LEU A 166 -0.60 7.47 -10.62
N SER A 167 -1.05 6.66 -11.57
CA SER A 167 -0.68 5.24 -11.64
C SER A 167 0.26 4.98 -12.81
N LEU A 168 1.24 4.10 -12.60
CA LEU A 168 2.09 3.52 -13.63
C LEU A 168 1.87 2.01 -13.66
N ILE A 169 1.96 1.39 -14.84
CA ILE A 169 1.97 -0.07 -14.96
C ILE A 169 3.34 -0.52 -15.47
N HIS A 170 4.08 -1.30 -14.68
CA HIS A 170 5.34 -1.89 -15.11
C HIS A 170 5.08 -2.95 -16.19
N LEU A 171 5.55 -2.73 -17.42
CA LEU A 171 5.09 -3.47 -18.60
C LEU A 171 5.47 -4.96 -18.57
N ASP A 172 6.59 -5.33 -17.94
CA ASP A 172 7.05 -6.73 -17.93
C ASP A 172 6.26 -7.60 -16.95
N THR A 173 5.80 -7.02 -15.84
CA THR A 173 5.14 -7.75 -14.73
C THR A 173 3.68 -7.36 -14.54
N LEU A 174 3.23 -6.32 -15.23
CA LEU A 174 1.95 -5.64 -15.08
C LEU A 174 1.64 -5.10 -13.67
N MET A 175 2.61 -5.11 -12.75
CA MET A 175 2.50 -4.49 -11.43
C MET A 175 2.16 -3.00 -11.55
N LYS A 176 1.11 -2.59 -10.84
CA LYS A 176 0.70 -1.19 -10.70
C LYS A 176 1.50 -0.48 -9.62
N ILE A 177 1.91 0.75 -9.90
CA ILE A 177 2.60 1.64 -8.98
C ILE A 177 1.81 2.93 -8.89
N ASP A 178 1.29 3.24 -7.71
CA ASP A 178 0.57 4.48 -7.44
C ASP A 178 1.53 5.49 -6.82
N VAL A 179 1.80 6.56 -7.55
CA VAL A 179 2.50 7.72 -7.01
C VAL A 179 1.45 8.66 -6.42
N ILE A 180 1.47 8.76 -5.09
CA ILE A 180 0.51 9.49 -4.26
C ILE A 180 1.05 10.87 -3.94
N LEU A 181 0.18 11.86 -4.13
CA LEU A 181 0.45 13.24 -3.80
C LEU A 181 -0.06 13.53 -2.38
N PRO A 182 0.76 14.15 -1.52
CA PRO A 182 0.30 14.73 -0.25
C PRO A 182 -0.94 15.61 -0.45
N HIS A 183 -1.94 15.41 0.40
CA HIS A 183 -3.24 16.10 0.31
C HIS A 183 -3.84 16.45 1.68
N ALA A 184 -3.11 16.21 2.77
CA ALA A 184 -3.43 16.57 4.13
C ALA A 184 -2.19 17.26 4.75
N PRO A 185 -1.94 18.55 4.45
CA PRO A 185 -0.64 19.21 4.68
C PRO A 185 -0.05 19.02 6.08
N ASP A 186 -0.84 19.27 7.13
CA ASP A 186 -0.35 19.14 8.52
C ASP A 186 0.02 17.69 8.88
N PHE A 187 -0.78 16.73 8.41
CA PHE A 187 -0.52 15.31 8.63
C PHE A 187 0.68 14.85 7.79
N ASP A 188 0.72 15.20 6.52
CA ASP A 188 1.77 14.79 5.59
C ASP A 188 3.14 15.36 6.03
N GLU A 189 3.21 16.62 6.44
CA GLU A 189 4.43 17.23 6.99
C GLU A 189 4.90 16.49 8.24
N ALA A 190 3.97 16.19 9.16
CA ALA A 190 4.29 15.47 10.39
C ALA A 190 4.74 14.01 10.14
N MET A 191 4.20 13.35 9.12
CA MET A 191 4.57 11.98 8.77
C MET A 191 5.87 11.92 7.96
N GLN A 192 6.15 12.89 7.10
CA GLN A 192 7.43 13.03 6.39
C GLN A 192 8.61 13.09 7.37
N ALA A 193 8.46 13.80 8.49
CA ALA A 193 9.48 13.86 9.55
C ALA A 193 9.72 12.51 10.27
N ARG A 194 8.88 11.50 10.02
CA ARG A 194 8.91 10.16 10.62
C ARG A 194 9.26 9.06 9.61
N VAL A 195 9.61 9.42 8.37
CA VAL A 195 10.04 8.46 7.36
C VAL A 195 11.37 7.84 7.79
N GLU A 196 11.41 6.51 7.79
CA GLU A 196 12.59 5.74 8.16
C GLU A 196 13.16 5.01 6.94
N SER A 197 14.49 4.93 6.85
CA SER A 197 15.16 4.15 5.81
C SER A 197 15.35 2.71 6.27
N LEU A 198 14.66 1.76 5.63
CA LEU A 198 14.65 0.34 6.01
C LEU A 198 15.32 -0.54 4.95
N LEU A 199 16.22 -1.43 5.38
CA LEU A 199 16.79 -2.46 4.51
C LEU A 199 15.78 -3.61 4.35
N ILE A 200 14.92 -3.49 3.34
CA ILE A 200 13.89 -4.50 3.01
C ILE A 200 14.40 -5.57 2.04
N ASP A 201 15.47 -5.28 1.30
CA ASP A 201 16.06 -6.16 0.30
C ASP A 201 17.58 -6.03 0.31
N ASP A 202 18.27 -7.12 0.64
CA ASP A 202 19.73 -7.13 0.84
C ASP A 202 20.52 -6.85 -0.46
N ARG A 203 19.84 -6.82 -1.62
CA ARG A 203 20.42 -6.48 -2.93
C ARG A 203 20.63 -4.97 -3.13
N TYR A 204 19.98 -4.13 -2.34
CA TYR A 204 19.89 -2.68 -2.57
C TYR A 204 20.18 -1.87 -1.31
N ALA A 205 20.27 -0.55 -1.47
CA ALA A 205 20.33 0.38 -0.35
C ALA A 205 18.98 0.39 0.42
N PRO A 206 18.97 0.83 1.69
CA PRO A 206 17.72 1.02 2.44
C PRO A 206 16.72 1.93 1.73
N PHE A 207 15.45 1.59 1.83
CA PHE A 207 14.35 2.34 1.20
C PHE A 207 13.64 3.22 2.23
N PRO A 208 13.32 4.49 1.90
CA PRO A 208 12.49 5.33 2.74
C PRO A 208 11.07 4.74 2.82
N MET A 209 10.53 4.65 4.03
CA MET A 209 9.26 3.97 4.31
C MET A 209 8.39 4.76 5.28
N ALA A 210 7.09 4.71 5.05
CA ALA A 210 6.06 5.26 5.91
C ALA A 210 6.13 4.64 7.31
N SER A 211 5.81 5.43 8.33
CA SER A 211 5.79 4.94 9.71
C SER A 211 4.56 4.06 9.99
N ALA A 212 4.63 3.23 11.04
CA ALA A 212 3.46 2.45 11.46
C ALA A 212 2.29 3.35 11.90
N LEU A 213 2.59 4.50 12.52
CA LEU A 213 1.60 5.52 12.91
C LEU A 213 0.84 6.02 11.67
N GLU A 214 1.57 6.42 10.63
CA GLU A 214 0.99 6.87 9.37
C GLU A 214 0.07 5.81 8.76
N MET A 215 0.53 4.56 8.68
CA MET A 215 -0.26 3.46 8.09
C MET A 215 -1.56 3.22 8.83
N VAL A 216 -1.56 3.23 10.17
CA VAL A 216 -2.79 3.07 10.97
C VAL A 216 -3.74 4.24 10.74
N VAL A 217 -3.25 5.48 10.84
CA VAL A 217 -4.09 6.68 10.68
C VAL A 217 -4.69 6.76 9.27
N TRP A 218 -3.85 6.57 8.25
CA TRP A 218 -4.26 6.68 6.85
C TRP A 218 -5.31 5.61 6.49
N LYS A 219 -5.12 4.36 6.93
CA LYS A 219 -6.09 3.28 6.69
C LYS A 219 -7.40 3.48 7.44
N LEU A 220 -7.37 4.00 8.67
CA LEU A 220 -8.59 4.37 9.40
C LEU A 220 -9.35 5.51 8.71
N ALA A 221 -8.64 6.52 8.21
CA ALA A 221 -9.24 7.59 7.43
C ALA A 221 -9.86 7.08 6.13
N ARG A 222 -9.24 6.09 5.48
CA ARG A 222 -9.81 5.41 4.32
C ARG A 222 -11.06 4.61 4.68
N CYS A 223 -11.02 3.82 5.75
CA CYS A 223 -12.20 3.09 6.26
C CYS A 223 -13.36 4.03 6.55
N ALA A 224 -13.11 5.19 7.19
CA ALA A 224 -14.15 6.19 7.47
C ALA A 224 -14.77 6.76 6.19
N LYS A 225 -13.95 7.05 5.16
CA LYS A 225 -14.43 7.54 3.85
C LYS A 225 -15.24 6.47 3.10
N GLU A 226 -14.83 5.20 3.17
CA GLU A 226 -15.55 4.08 2.57
C GLU A 226 -16.89 3.85 3.27
N LEU A 227 -16.89 3.82 4.61
CA LEU A 227 -18.09 3.68 5.43
C LEU A 227 -19.10 4.80 5.16
N ALA A 228 -18.64 6.05 5.02
CA ALA A 228 -19.51 7.19 4.70
C ALA A 228 -20.15 7.11 3.29
N ARG A 229 -19.58 6.32 2.38
CA ARG A 229 -20.13 6.09 1.02
C ARG A 229 -20.93 4.81 0.93
N SER A 230 -20.78 3.88 1.88
CA SER A 230 -21.47 2.61 1.85
C SER A 230 -22.93 2.76 2.28
N SER A 231 -23.84 2.10 1.56
CA SER A 231 -25.27 2.08 1.88
C SER A 231 -25.63 1.14 3.03
N ASP A 232 -24.78 0.15 3.32
CA ASP A 232 -25.02 -0.85 4.37
C ASP A 232 -24.42 -0.48 5.73
N GLY A 233 -23.56 0.54 5.77
CA GLY A 233 -22.84 0.95 6.99
C GLY A 233 -21.85 -0.10 7.50
N VAL A 234 -21.38 -1.01 6.64
CA VAL A 234 -20.45 -2.08 7.00
C VAL A 234 -19.02 -1.72 6.61
N ILE A 235 -18.09 -1.90 7.54
CA ILE A 235 -16.65 -1.74 7.27
C ILE A 235 -16.16 -2.97 6.50
N ASN A 236 -15.37 -2.76 5.44
CA ASN A 236 -14.75 -3.84 4.70
C ASN A 236 -13.77 -4.61 5.62
N ASP A 237 -13.99 -5.92 5.77
CA ASP A 237 -13.19 -6.77 6.65
C ASP A 237 -11.71 -6.84 6.27
N ALA A 238 -11.38 -6.82 4.97
CA ALA A 238 -9.98 -6.83 4.53
C ALA A 238 -9.29 -5.51 4.95
N GLU A 239 -9.98 -4.40 4.77
CA GLU A 239 -9.50 -3.07 5.15
C GLU A 239 -9.32 -2.91 6.65
N TRP A 240 -10.29 -3.44 7.41
CA TRP A 240 -10.21 -3.46 8.86
C TRP A 240 -9.05 -4.34 9.34
N ASN A 241 -8.90 -5.53 8.76
CA ASN A 241 -7.81 -6.44 9.10
C ASN A 241 -6.43 -5.82 8.82
N ASP A 242 -6.29 -4.97 7.80
CA ASP A 242 -5.03 -4.25 7.57
C ASP A 242 -4.67 -3.31 8.72
N VAL A 243 -5.65 -2.54 9.20
CA VAL A 243 -5.49 -1.67 10.38
C VAL A 243 -5.08 -2.52 11.60
N LEU A 244 -5.85 -3.57 11.86
CA LEU A 244 -5.62 -4.45 13.02
C LEU A 244 -4.26 -5.15 12.94
N GLY A 245 -3.82 -5.54 11.74
CA GLY A 245 -2.55 -6.23 11.53
C GLY A 245 -1.36 -5.38 11.95
N VAL A 246 -1.37 -4.09 11.61
CA VAL A 246 -0.34 -3.14 12.08
C VAL A 246 -0.46 -2.93 13.59
N MET A 247 -1.67 -2.66 14.09
CA MET A 247 -1.90 -2.38 15.51
C MET A 247 -1.48 -3.53 16.43
N LYS A 248 -1.83 -4.77 16.09
CA LYS A 248 -1.47 -5.97 16.85
C LYS A 248 0.05 -6.17 16.90
N VAL A 249 0.74 -6.01 15.77
CA VAL A 249 2.20 -6.23 15.70
C VAL A 249 2.96 -5.12 16.42
N GLN A 250 2.55 -3.86 16.26
CA GLN A 250 3.22 -2.75 16.96
C GLN A 250 2.88 -2.75 18.46
N GLY A 251 1.64 -3.06 18.82
CA GLY A 251 1.17 -3.14 20.19
C GLY A 251 1.42 -1.84 20.95
N THR A 252 2.07 -1.95 22.11
CA THR A 252 2.37 -0.83 23.00
C THR A 252 3.39 0.17 22.47
N GLN A 253 4.01 -0.10 21.31
CA GLN A 253 4.90 0.86 20.64
C GLN A 253 4.13 1.98 19.92
N LEU A 254 2.83 1.80 19.71
CA LEU A 254 1.99 2.84 19.12
C LEU A 254 1.72 3.95 20.12
N ASP A 255 2.01 5.18 19.71
CA ASP A 255 1.62 6.37 20.45
C ASP A 255 0.12 6.63 20.27
N ILE A 256 -0.66 6.23 21.27
CA ILE A 256 -2.11 6.37 21.27
C ILE A 256 -2.54 7.85 21.24
N ALA A 257 -1.76 8.76 21.82
CA ALA A 257 -2.07 10.18 21.81
C ALA A 257 -1.93 10.74 20.38
N GLN A 258 -0.87 10.36 19.67
CA GLN A 258 -0.70 10.72 18.26
C GLN A 258 -1.76 10.07 17.37
N LEU A 259 -2.09 8.79 17.57
CA LEU A 259 -3.18 8.13 16.84
C LEU A 259 -4.50 8.88 17.04
N THR A 260 -4.82 9.24 18.28
CA THR A 260 -6.04 10.00 18.60
C THR A 260 -6.05 11.35 17.90
N HIS A 261 -4.96 12.11 18.02
CA HIS A 261 -4.83 13.42 17.41
C HIS A 261 -5.03 13.38 15.88
N TRP A 262 -4.29 12.51 15.19
CA TRP A 262 -4.32 12.47 13.73
C TRP A 262 -5.58 11.82 13.16
N THR A 263 -6.12 10.79 13.82
CA THR A 263 -7.42 10.23 13.39
C THR A 263 -8.55 11.26 13.57
N GLN A 264 -8.53 12.09 14.60
CA GLN A 264 -9.48 13.21 14.72
C GLN A 264 -9.28 14.24 13.60
N ALA A 265 -8.05 14.66 13.34
CA ALA A 265 -7.72 15.61 12.27
C ALA A 265 -8.20 15.12 10.88
N LEU A 266 -8.17 13.80 10.64
CA LEU A 266 -8.61 13.19 9.39
C LEU A 266 -10.07 12.65 9.43
N ASN A 267 -10.89 13.07 10.40
CA ASN A 267 -12.30 12.67 10.56
C ASN A 267 -12.55 11.15 10.73
N ALA A 268 -11.54 10.44 11.24
CA ALA A 268 -11.56 8.99 11.49
C ALA A 268 -11.57 8.61 12.98
N GLY A 269 -11.56 9.60 13.89
CA GLY A 269 -11.41 9.39 15.33
C GLY A 269 -12.47 8.47 15.96
N HIS A 270 -13.66 8.40 15.36
CA HIS A 270 -14.74 7.51 15.82
C HIS A 270 -14.43 6.01 15.62
N LEU A 271 -13.50 5.65 14.73
CA LEU A 271 -13.10 4.26 14.49
C LEU A 271 -11.97 3.79 15.41
N LEU A 272 -11.18 4.70 15.97
CA LEU A 272 -10.01 4.34 16.77
C LEU A 272 -10.34 3.50 18.02
N PRO A 273 -11.39 3.82 18.82
CA PRO A 273 -11.76 2.98 19.96
C PRO A 273 -12.11 1.54 19.57
N LEU A 274 -12.84 1.37 18.46
CA LEU A 274 -13.17 0.04 17.92
C LEU A 274 -11.90 -0.70 17.49
N ALA A 275 -10.98 -0.02 16.79
CA ALA A 275 -9.71 -0.61 16.35
C ALA A 275 -8.83 -1.03 17.52
N LEU A 276 -8.76 -0.23 18.60
CA LEU A 276 -8.03 -0.57 19.82
C LEU A 276 -8.63 -1.80 20.52
N ASN A 277 -9.96 -1.87 20.62
CA ASN A 277 -10.65 -3.02 21.20
C ASN A 277 -10.40 -4.31 20.38
N ASP A 278 -10.57 -4.23 19.07
CA ASP A 278 -10.40 -5.35 18.16
C ASP A 278 -8.93 -5.79 18.08
N ALA A 279 -7.97 -4.87 18.15
CA ALA A 279 -6.55 -5.20 18.25
C ALA A 279 -6.17 -5.78 19.62
N GLY A 280 -7.05 -5.68 20.63
CA GLY A 280 -6.78 -6.12 21.99
C GLY A 280 -5.78 -5.24 22.75
N LEU A 281 -5.80 -3.93 22.47
CA LEU A 281 -4.90 -2.93 23.07
C LEU A 281 -5.58 -2.11 24.18
N ILE A 282 -6.85 -2.36 24.47
CA ILE A 282 -7.52 -1.80 25.65
C ILE A 282 -7.17 -2.68 26.87
N PRO A 283 -6.77 -2.08 28.02
CA PRO A 283 -6.55 -2.82 29.26
C PRO A 283 -7.77 -3.66 29.65
N GLU A 284 -7.56 -4.87 30.18
CA GLU A 284 -8.64 -5.79 30.57
C GLU A 284 -9.59 -5.18 31.62
N ASP A 285 -9.15 -4.16 32.37
CA ASP A 285 -9.92 -3.47 33.40
C ASP A 285 -10.98 -2.47 32.87
N GLU A 286 -10.96 -2.12 31.58
CA GLU A 286 -11.93 -1.22 30.93
C GLU A 286 -12.91 -1.95 29.99
N GLN A 287 -12.82 -3.28 29.90
CA GLN A 287 -13.80 -4.09 29.17
C GLN A 287 -15.11 -4.13 29.98
N SER A 288 -15.96 -3.12 29.80
CA SER A 288 -17.31 -3.15 30.36
C SER A 288 -18.05 -4.38 29.82
N PRO A 289 -18.67 -5.21 30.68
CA PRO A 289 -19.50 -6.30 30.21
C PRO A 289 -20.73 -5.69 29.54
N ILE A 290 -20.81 -5.82 28.23
CA ILE A 290 -22.05 -5.56 27.49
C ILE A 290 -23.02 -6.67 27.91
N TYR A 291 -23.95 -6.34 28.80
CA TYR A 291 -25.15 -7.13 29.10
C TYR A 291 -26.22 -6.88 28.04
#